data_AF-A0A2D9GR73-F1
#
_entry.id   AF-A0A2D9GR73-F1
#
_cell.length_a   1.000
_cell.length_b   1.000
_cell.length_c   1.000
_cell.angle_alpha   90.00
_cell.angle_beta   90.00
_cell.angle_gamma   90.00
#
_symmetry.space_group_name_H-M   'P 1'
#
loop_
_entity.id
_entity.type
_entity.pdbx_description
1 polymer ?
#
loop_
_entity_poly.entity_id
_entity_poly.type
_entity_poly.pdbx_seq_one_letter_code
_entity_poly.pdbx_strand_id
1 'polypeptide(L)' 'MGIEILYEPFTYDFMVRSLIVAVLVGVMLPLLGAYVINRNMEFIGDAIAHASLPGLIVGLVFGVSVFISSIPSSIV' A
#
# COMPACT_ATOMS: atom_id res chain seq x y z
N MET A 1 -24.96 -10.46 22.28
CA MET A 1 -24.52 -10.31 20.88
C MET A 1 -25.00 -8.96 20.36
N GLY A 2 -24.27 -7.87 20.64
CA GLY A 2 -24.70 -6.52 20.25
C GLY A 2 -23.56 -5.53 20.12
N ILE A 3 -22.56 -5.60 21.01
CA ILE A 3 -21.38 -4.73 21.00
C ILE A 3 -20.08 -5.52 20.71
N GLU A 4 -20.10 -6.83 20.96
CA GLU A 4 -18.90 -7.69 20.83
C GLU A 4 -18.33 -7.74 19.42
N ILE A 5 -19.22 -7.75 18.43
CA ILE A 5 -18.87 -7.72 17.01
C ILE A 5 -18.06 -6.46 16.63
N LEU A 6 -18.20 -5.34 17.36
CA LEU A 6 -17.48 -4.11 17.05
C LEU A 6 -16.04 -4.13 17.59
N TYR A 7 -15.78 -4.77 18.73
CA TYR A 7 -14.45 -4.78 19.35
C TYR A 7 -13.64 -6.04 19.05
N GLU A 8 -14.29 -7.16 18.76
CA GLU A 8 -13.66 -8.45 18.45
C GLU A 8 -12.64 -8.39 17.29
N PRO A 9 -12.87 -7.63 16.20
CA PRO A 9 -11.87 -7.46 15.14
C PRO A 9 -10.58 -6.77 15.61
N PHE A 10 -10.66 -5.84 16.57
CA PHE A 10 -9.50 -5.09 17.06
C PHE A 10 -8.59 -5.92 17.99
N THR A 11 -9.06 -7.08 18.44
CA THR A 11 -8.25 -8.05 19.20
C THR A 11 -7.18 -8.71 18.35
N TYR A 12 -7.34 -8.71 17.03
CA TYR A 12 -6.34 -9.30 16.12
C TYR A 12 -5.26 -8.28 15.77
N ASP A 13 -4.00 -8.63 16.04
CA ASP A 13 -2.82 -7.81 15.72
C ASP A 13 -2.78 -7.36 14.25
N PHE A 14 -3.21 -8.22 13.31
CA PHE A 14 -3.23 -7.89 11.89
C PHE A 14 -4.24 -6.76 11.59
N MET A 15 -5.35 -6.69 12.34
CA MET A 15 -6.40 -5.70 12.14
C MET A 15 -5.91 -4.32 12.57
N VAL A 16 -5.24 -4.25 13.72
CA VAL A 16 -4.62 -3.01 14.22
C VAL A 16 -3.55 -2.52 13.24
N ARG A 17 -2.68 -3.41 12.76
CA ARG A 17 -1.67 -3.05 11.74
C ARG A 17 -2.31 -2.57 10.45
N SER A 18 -3.35 -3.26 9.97
CA SER A 18 -4.08 -2.88 8.75
C SER A 18 -4.75 -1.51 8.90
N LEU A 19 -5.31 -1.22 10.07
CA LEU A 19 -5.92 0.08 10.37
C LEU A 19 -4.88 1.21 10.34
N ILE A 20 -3.72 1.00 10.96
CA ILE A 20 -2.61 1.97 10.93
C ILE A 20 -2.20 2.24 9.49
N VAL A 21 -2.01 1.20 8.68
CA VAL A 21 -1.66 1.34 7.26
C VAL A 21 -2.77 2.07 6.50
N ALA A 22 -4.04 1.74 6.72
CA ALA A 22 -5.17 2.39 6.06
C ALA A 22 -5.24 3.89 6.36
N VAL A 23 -5.01 4.30 7.61
CA VAL A 23 -4.96 5.72 8.00
C VAL A 23 -3.79 6.43 7.32
N LEU A 24 -2.59 5.83 7.35
CA LEU A 24 -1.41 6.40 6.69
C LEU A 24 -1.63 6.58 5.19
N VAL A 25 -2.16 5.56 4.52
CA VAL A 25 -2.49 5.60 3.09
C VAL A 25 -3.58 6.63 2.80
N GLY A 26 -4.62 6.71 3.64
CA GLY A 26 -5.71 7.68 3.51
C GLY A 26 -5.25 9.15 3.61
N VAL A 27 -4.18 9.43 4.37
CA VAL A 27 -3.56 10.76 4.42
C VAL A 27 -2.66 11.00 3.21
N MET A 28 -1.91 10.00 2.75
CA MET A 28 -0.96 10.15 1.64
C MET A 28 -1.63 10.26 0.26
N LEU A 29 -2.71 9.52 0.03
CA LEU A 29 -3.45 9.51 -1.25
C LEU A 29 -3.92 10.91 -1.72
N PRO A 30 -4.60 11.74 -0.91
CA PRO A 30 -5.04 13.07 -1.35
C PRO A 30 -3.87 14.02 -1.61
N LEU A 31 -2.76 13.90 -0.88
CA LEU A 31 -1.54 14.69 -1.12
C LEU A 31 -0.94 14.37 -2.49
N LEU A 32 -0.80 13.08 -2.79
CA LEU A 32 -0.33 12.60 -4.09
C LEU A 32 -1.31 12.97 -5.21
N GLY A 33 -2.61 12.78 -5.01
CA GLY A 33 -3.64 13.11 -5.99
C GLY A 33 -3.64 14.59 -6.37
N ALA A 34 -3.57 15.49 -5.40
CA ALA A 34 -3.49 16.93 -5.66
C ALA A 34 -2.23 17.31 -6.46
N TYR A 35 -1.08 16.71 -6.12
CA TYR A 35 0.17 16.91 -6.86
C TYR A 35 0.06 16.43 -8.32
N VAL A 36 -0.50 15.23 -8.52
CA VAL A 36 -0.67 14.61 -9.84
C VAL A 36 -1.58 15.43 -10.75
N ILE A 37 -2.70 15.92 -10.22
CA ILE A 37 -3.66 16.76 -10.95
C ILE A 37 -2.99 18.07 -11.39
N ASN A 38 -2.27 18.75 -10.48
CA ASN A 38 -1.62 20.02 -10.79
C ASN A 38 -0.49 19.88 -11.83
N ARG A 39 0.08 18.68 -11.95
CA ARG A 39 1.12 18.35 -12.94
C ARG A 39 0.57 17.79 -14.25
N ASN A 40 -0.76 17.63 -14.40
CA ASN A 40 -1.40 16.94 -15.52
C ASN A 40 -0.81 15.54 -15.78
N MET A 41 -0.40 14.83 -14.71
CA MET A 41 0.22 13.49 -14.81
C MET A 41 -0.77 12.37 -14.44
N GLU A 42 -1.95 12.40 -15.05
CA GLU A 42 -3.09 11.53 -14.71
C GLU A 42 -2.75 10.01 -14.72
N PHE A 43 -1.77 9.60 -15.53
CA PHE A 43 -1.35 8.19 -15.68
C PHE A 43 -0.22 7.73 -14.76
N ILE A 44 0.32 8.60 -13.90
CA ILE A 44 1.52 8.23 -13.13
C ILE A 44 1.23 7.12 -12.12
N GLY A 45 0.01 7.10 -11.55
CA GLY A 45 -0.40 6.05 -10.62
C GLY A 45 -0.48 4.67 -11.28
N ASP A 46 -0.95 4.62 -12.53
CA ASP A 46 -1.07 3.37 -13.29
C ASP A 46 0.32 2.84 -13.71
N ALA A 47 1.21 3.74 -14.14
CA ALA A 47 2.60 3.41 -14.46
C ALA A 47 3.37 2.88 -13.24
N ILE A 48 3.24 3.54 -12.07
CA ILE A 48 3.90 3.11 -10.83
C ILE A 48 3.39 1.73 -10.38
N ALA A 49 2.08 1.46 -10.51
CA ALA A 49 1.52 0.15 -10.16
C ALA A 49 2.13 -0.97 -11.02
N HIS A 50 2.20 -0.77 -12.34
CA HIS A 50 2.74 -1.76 -13.27
C HIS A 50 4.26 -1.93 -13.17
N ALA A 51 4.99 -0.88 -12.79
CA ALA A 51 6.45 -0.95 -12.59
C ALA A 51 6.85 -1.61 -11.25
N SER A 52 6.04 -1.43 -10.20
CA SER A 52 6.37 -1.92 -8.85
C SER A 52 5.89 -3.35 -8.55
N LEU A 53 4.76 -3.78 -9.11
CA LEU A 53 4.20 -5.13 -8.90
C LEU A 53 5.15 -6.28 -9.30
N PRO A 54 5.90 -6.20 -10.41
CA PRO A 54 6.84 -7.26 -10.81
C PRO A 54 7.92 -7.53 -9.74
N GLY A 55 8.52 -6.50 -9.16
CA GLY A 55 9.55 -6.67 -8.12
C GLY A 55 9.03 -7.28 -6.82
N LEU A 56 7.76 -7.02 -6.50
CA LEU A 56 7.08 -7.67 -5.38
C LEU A 56 6.95 -9.18 -5.61
N ILE A 57 6.51 -9.56 -6.81
CA ILE A 57 6.33 -10.97 -7.20
C ILE A 57 7.67 -11.70 -7.27
N VAL A 58 8.69 -11.07 -7.85
CA VAL A 58 10.05 -11.64 -7.94
C VAL A 58 10.58 -11.95 -6.55
N GLY A 59 10.50 -11.01 -5.59
CA GLY A 59 10.94 -11.27 -4.22
C GLY A 59 10.19 -12.42 -3.56
N LEU A 60 8.87 -12.48 -3.73
CA LEU A 60 8.04 -13.55 -3.20
C LEU A 60 8.47 -14.93 -3.74
N VAL A 61 8.74 -15.04 -5.04
CA VAL A 61 9.17 -16.29 -5.69
C VAL A 61 10.54 -16.75 -5.19
N PHE A 62 11.49 -15.83 -4.99
CA PHE A 62 12.83 -16.15 -4.51
C PHE A 62 12.93 -16.27 -2.98
N GLY A 63 11.82 -16.14 -2.25
CA GLY A 63 11.80 -16.20 -0.78
C GLY A 63 12.53 -15.02 -0.12
N VAL A 64 12.77 -13.93 -0.87
CA VAL A 64 13.38 -12.71 -0.38
C VAL A 64 12.30 -11.85 0.28
N SER A 65 12.67 -11.09 1.31
CA SER A 65 11.80 -10.08 1.90
C SER A 65 11.19 -9.19 0.82
N VAL A 66 9.85 -9.15 0.82
CA VAL A 66 9.06 -8.35 -0.14
C VAL A 66 9.44 -6.88 -0.10
N PHE A 67 9.79 -6.37 1.07
CA PHE A 67 10.27 -4.99 1.21
C PHE A 67 11.59 -4.77 0.47
N ILE A 68 12.53 -5.72 0.56
CA ILE A 68 13.84 -5.59 -0.10
C ILE A 68 13.68 -5.71 -1.62
N SER A 69 12.81 -6.57 -2.10
CA SER A 69 12.65 -6.81 -3.53
C SER A 69 11.85 -5.71 -4.25
N SER A 70 10.92 -5.06 -3.56
CA SER A 70 10.07 -4.01 -4.15
C SER A 70 10.78 -2.66 -4.28
N ILE A 71 11.74 -2.33 -3.40
CA ILE A 71 12.44 -1.02 -3.44
C ILE A 71 13.14 -0.77 -4.79
N PRO A 72 13.96 -1.68 -5.34
CA PRO A 72 14.60 -1.48 -6.64
C PRO A 72 13.61 -1.39 -7.79
N SER A 73 12.52 -2.15 -7.74
CA SER A 73 11.51 -2.21 -8.79
C SER A 73 10.66 -0.94 -8.87
N SER A 74 10.48 -0.22 -7.77
CA SER A 74 9.72 1.03 -7.74
C SER A 74 10.52 2.27 -8.21
N ILE A 75 11.84 2.11 -8.43
CA ILE A 75 12.73 3.19 -8.91
C ILE A 75 12.78 3.23 -10.45
N VAL A 76 12.50 2.09 -11.09
CA VAL A 76 12.46 1.89 -12.56
C VAL A 76 11.05 2.12 -13.06
#